data_AF-A0A9X8YRI7-F1
#
_entry.id   AF-A0A9X8YRI7-F1
#
_cell.length_a   1.000
_cell.length_b   1.000
_cell.length_c   1.000
_cell.angle_alpha   90.00
_cell.angle_beta   90.00
_cell.angle_gamma   90.00
#
_symmetry.space_group_name_H-M   'P 1'
#
loop_
_entity.id
_entity.type
_entity.pdbx_description
1 polymer ?
#
loop_
_entity_poly.entity_id
_entity_poly.type
_entity_poly.pdbx_seq_one_letter_code
_entity_poly.pdbx_strand_id
1 'polypeptide(L)' 'LKSGVPLTMAGLNVTHQALVLPQDIERIRQIDNPVAQAVAEMLDFYLPLYLSHPRGLPGAAMHDPCTIAWLLA' A
#
# COMPACT_ATOMS: atom_id res chain seq x y z
N LEU A 1 11.74 19.52 -6.21
CA LEU A 1 10.88 20.68 -5.82
C LEU A 1 11.22 22.00 -6.53
N LYS A 2 12.39 22.18 -7.16
CA LYS A 2 12.79 23.46 -7.79
C LYS A 2 12.51 23.57 -9.31
N SER A 3 11.82 22.58 -9.91
CA SER A 3 11.55 22.55 -11.35
C SER A 3 10.41 23.47 -11.81
N GLY A 4 9.65 24.07 -10.88
CA GLY A 4 8.51 24.93 -11.20
C GLY A 4 7.23 24.21 -11.65
N VAL A 5 7.29 22.88 -11.80
CA VAL A 5 6.11 22.06 -12.14
C VAL A 5 5.26 21.83 -10.87
N PRO A 6 3.92 21.92 -10.96
CA PRO A 6 3.04 21.53 -9.86
C PRO A 6 3.33 20.10 -9.39
N LEU A 7 3.45 19.91 -8.08
CA LEU A 7 3.87 18.63 -7.50
C LEU A 7 3.04 18.30 -6.27
N THR A 8 2.56 17.07 -6.23
CA THR A 8 1.97 16.44 -5.04
C THR A 8 2.94 15.40 -4.52
N MET A 9 3.22 15.42 -3.20
CA MET A 9 4.12 14.46 -2.56
C MET A 9 3.35 13.53 -1.61
N ALA A 10 3.29 12.24 -1.94
CA ALA A 10 2.86 11.17 -1.04
C ALA A 10 4.06 10.64 -0.24
N GLY A 11 4.49 11.38 0.78
CA GLY A 11 5.65 11.03 1.62
C GLY A 11 5.38 9.93 2.66
N LEU A 12 6.42 9.55 3.42
CA LEU A 12 6.30 8.57 4.51
C LEU A 12 5.30 8.98 5.60
N ASN A 13 5.13 10.29 5.82
CA ASN A 13 4.14 10.83 6.74
C ASN A 13 2.70 10.45 6.36
N VAL A 14 2.39 10.29 5.07
CA VAL A 14 1.08 9.83 4.58
C VAL A 14 1.07 8.31 4.43
N THR A 15 2.08 7.74 3.77
CA THR A 15 2.05 6.32 3.37
C THR A 15 2.13 5.36 4.56
N HIS A 16 2.75 5.75 5.68
CA HIS A 16 2.71 4.96 6.92
C HIS A 16 1.36 4.97 7.64
N GLN A 17 0.40 5.80 7.21
CA GLN A 17 -0.99 5.75 7.69
C GLN A 17 -1.88 4.86 6.80
N ALA A 18 -1.46 4.60 5.56
CA ALA A 18 -2.16 3.74 4.61
C ALA A 18 -1.69 2.28 4.73
N LEU A 19 -2.14 1.60 5.78
CA LEU A 19 -1.75 0.23 6.07
C LEU A 19 -2.72 -0.77 5.44
N VAL A 20 -2.16 -1.81 4.81
CA VAL A 20 -2.88 -3.05 4.47
C VAL A 20 -2.67 -4.06 5.59
N LEU A 21 -3.77 -4.50 6.17
CA LEU A 21 -3.82 -5.51 7.23
C LEU A 21 -4.08 -6.91 6.63
N PRO A 22 -3.84 -8.01 7.37
CA PRO A 22 -4.12 -9.36 6.87
C PRO A 22 -5.55 -9.53 6.31
N GLN A 23 -6.56 -8.96 6.99
CA GLN A 23 -7.94 -9.04 6.53
C GLN A 23 -8.21 -8.26 5.23
N ASP A 24 -7.41 -7.24 4.91
CA ASP A 24 -7.56 -6.48 3.68
C ASP A 24 -7.04 -7.28 2.48
N ILE A 25 -5.98 -8.08 2.68
CA ILE A 25 -5.51 -9.04 1.67
C ILE A 25 -6.60 -10.05 1.34
N GLU A 26 -7.25 -10.60 2.38
CA GLU A 26 -8.37 -11.53 2.17
C GLU A 26 -9.54 -10.87 1.45
N ARG A 27 -9.86 -9.61 1.76
CA ARG A 27 -10.88 -8.85 1.02
C ARG A 27 -10.52 -8.67 -0.45
N ILE A 28 -9.26 -8.37 -0.76
CA ILE A 28 -8.77 -8.27 -2.14
C ILE A 28 -8.90 -9.63 -2.84
N ARG A 29 -8.53 -10.72 -2.17
CA ARG A 29 -8.59 -12.08 -2.70
C ARG A 29 -10.01 -12.53 -3.06
N GLN A 30 -11.03 -12.02 -2.37
CA GLN A 30 -12.43 -12.32 -2.70
C GLN A 30 -12.94 -11.65 -3.99
N ILE A 31 -12.15 -10.76 -4.60
CA ILE A 31 -12.50 -10.18 -5.89
C ILE A 31 -12.16 -11.21 -6.98
N ASP A 32 -13.20 -11.75 -7.64
CA ASP A 32 -13.09 -12.87 -8.58
C ASP A 32 -12.52 -12.46 -9.95
N ASN A 33 -11.23 -12.12 -9.99
CA ASN A 33 -10.48 -11.91 -11.21
C ASN A 33 -8.96 -12.15 -11.01
N PRO A 34 -8.21 -12.44 -12.08
CA PRO A 34 -6.79 -12.76 -11.98
C PRO A 34 -5.91 -11.61 -11.49
N VAL A 35 -6.32 -10.35 -11.67
CA VAL A 35 -5.54 -9.18 -11.21
C VAL A 35 -5.58 -9.09 -9.69
N ALA A 36 -6.77 -9.27 -9.10
CA ALA A 36 -6.92 -9.27 -7.66
C ALA A 36 -6.16 -10.42 -6.99
N GLN A 37 -6.16 -11.61 -7.60
CA GLN A 37 -5.34 -12.73 -7.11
C GLN A 37 -3.84 -12.39 -7.11
N ALA A 38 -3.34 -11.84 -8.22
CA ALA A 38 -1.95 -11.43 -8.32
C ALA A 38 -1.58 -10.37 -7.26
N VAL A 39 -2.45 -9.40 -7.00
CA VAL A 39 -2.22 -8.38 -5.95
C VAL A 39 -2.23 -9.01 -4.56
N ALA A 40 -3.16 -9.92 -4.26
CA ALA A 40 -3.21 -10.60 -2.97
C ALA A 40 -1.91 -11.40 -2.71
N GLU A 41 -1.42 -12.13 -3.71
CA GLU A 41 -0.15 -12.88 -3.63
C GLU A 41 1.07 -11.97 -3.43
N MET A 42 1.12 -10.81 -4.10
CA MET A 42 2.16 -9.81 -3.86
C MET A 42 2.13 -9.29 -2.42
N LEU A 43 0.93 -9.08 -1.87
CA LEU A 43 0.75 -8.62 -0.50
C LEU A 43 1.08 -9.70 0.54
N ASP A 44 0.80 -10.98 0.25
CA ASP A 44 1.23 -12.10 1.10
C ASP A 44 2.75 -12.16 1.25
N PHE A 45 3.48 -11.89 0.17
CA PHE A 45 4.93 -11.79 0.22
C PHE A 45 5.40 -10.56 1.01
N TYR A 46 4.75 -9.42 0.82
CA TYR A 46 5.21 -8.15 1.37
C TYR A 46 4.90 -7.96 2.86
N LEU A 47 3.73 -8.41 3.32
CA LEU A 47 3.24 -8.19 4.67
C LEU A 47 4.18 -8.73 5.77
N PRO A 48 4.72 -9.97 5.69
CA PRO A 48 5.64 -10.49 6.70
C PRO A 48 6.92 -9.66 6.86
N LEU A 49 7.41 -9.03 5.77
CA LEU A 49 8.58 -8.15 5.81
C LEU A 49 8.32 -6.90 6.65
N TYR A 50 7.08 -6.39 6.63
CA TYR A 50 6.66 -5.28 7.45
C TYR A 50 6.43 -5.66 8.91
N LEU A 51 5.76 -6.79 9.14
CA LEU A 51 5.46 -7.28 10.49
C LEU A 51 6.73 -7.66 11.27
N SER A 52 7.77 -8.14 10.59
CA SER A 52 9.08 -8.45 11.19
C SER A 52 9.98 -7.22 11.42
N HIS A 53 9.60 -6.05 10.91
CA HIS A 53 10.40 -4.84 11.05
C HIS A 53 10.36 -4.31 12.50
N PRO A 54 11.47 -3.80 13.06
CA PRO A 54 11.52 -3.17 14.39
C PRO A 54 10.56 -2.00 14.64
N ARG A 55 9.86 -1.51 13.61
CA ARG A 55 8.87 -0.42 13.71
C ARG A 55 7.54 -0.91 14.30
N GLY A 56 7.28 -2.22 14.28
CA GLY A 56 6.09 -2.81 14.90
C GLY A 56 4.77 -2.33 14.32
N LEU A 57 4.73 -2.02 13.01
CA LEU A 57 3.50 -1.62 12.35
C LEU A 57 2.53 -2.81 12.28
N PRO A 58 1.21 -2.61 12.46
CA PRO A 58 0.23 -3.70 12.44
C PRO A 58 -0.06 -4.23 11.02
N GLY A 59 0.51 -3.62 9.99
CA GLY A 59 0.33 -3.99 8.59
C GLY A 59 1.40 -3.40 7.68
N ALA A 60 1.27 -3.68 6.38
CA ALA A 60 2.18 -3.21 5.36
C ALA A 60 1.81 -1.80 4.88
N ALA A 61 2.76 -0.86 4.86
CA ALA A 61 2.53 0.48 4.36
C ALA A 61 2.46 0.49 2.83
N MET A 62 1.38 1.04 2.27
CA MET A 62 1.20 1.15 0.83
C MET A 62 1.75 2.47 0.32
N HIS A 63 3.02 2.47 -0.13
CA HIS A 63 3.67 3.69 -0.60
C HIS A 63 3.12 4.17 -1.95
N ASP A 64 3.40 3.43 -3.00
CA ASP A 64 3.11 3.86 -4.36
C ASP A 64 1.60 3.96 -4.65
N PRO A 65 0.74 3.05 -4.14
CA PRO A 65 -0.71 3.17 -4.34
C PRO A 65 -1.33 4.44 -3.78
N CYS A 66 -0.72 5.11 -2.79
CA CYS A 66 -1.21 6.42 -2.33
C CYS A 66 -1.24 7.47 -3.43
N THR A 67 -0.34 7.38 -4.41
CA THR A 67 -0.32 8.30 -5.56
C THR A 67 -1.57 8.11 -6.43
N ILE A 68 -1.94 6.86 -6.71
CA ILE A 68 -3.13 6.55 -7.50
C ILE A 68 -4.41 6.89 -6.73
N ALA A 69 -4.44 6.62 -5.42
CA ALA A 69 -5.54 7.02 -4.56
C ALA A 69 -5.77 8.55 -4.58
N TRP A 70 -4.70 9.36 -4.59
CA TRP A 70 -4.81 10.81 -4.71
C TRP A 70 -5.36 11.27 -6.07
N LEU A 71 -5.02 10.57 -7.15
CA LEU A 71 -5.48 10.90 -8.51
C LEU A 71 -6.95 10.53 -8.77
N LEU A 72 -7.48 9.53 -8.07
CA LEU A 72 -8.86 9.05 -8.22
C LEU A 72 -9.86 9.76 -7.29
N ALA A 73 -9.37 10.55 -6.32
CA ALA A 73 -10.18 11.23 -5.31
C ALA A 73 -10.91 12.48 -5.82
#